data_AF-M5BZU6-F1
#
_entry.id   AF-M5BZU6-F1
#
_cell.length_a   1.000
_cell.length_b   1.000
_cell.length_c   1.000
_cell.angle_alpha   90.00
_cell.angle_beta   90.00
_cell.angle_gamma   90.00
#
_symmetry.space_group_name_H-M   'P 1'
#
loop_
_entity.id
_entity.type
_entity.pdbx_description
1 polymer ?
#
loop_
_entity_poly.entity_id
_entity_poly.type
_entity_poly.pdbx_seq_one_letter_code
_entity_poly.pdbx_strand_id
1 'polypeptide(L)'
;MEECMAALGGLGYMEETGIGRLIRDSLVEKIWEGTTNVLALDMIRAARGGAIKAFLRITDEQWSRAIIAQHPGPSIELVKRLTLLESLNLANCSSHARLALVLVARLASASYLMQHAQWSRLELDSVIAHRWIEDELEGKLVWDAEQDWDKVIVYQYATKL
;
A
#
# COMPACT_ATOMS: atom_id res chain seq x y z
N MET A 1 13.00 -6.24 -4.77
CA MET A 1 14.06 -7.21 -5.13
C MET A 1 14.71 -6.87 -6.45
N GLU A 2 13.97 -6.43 -7.47
CA GLU A 2 14.56 -5.95 -8.74
C GLU A 2 15.56 -4.80 -8.52
N GLU A 3 15.20 -3.79 -7.71
CA GLU A 3 16.13 -2.72 -7.30
C GLU A 3 17.38 -3.25 -6.57
N CYS A 4 17.23 -4.29 -5.73
CA CYS A 4 18.36 -4.94 -5.06
C CYS A 4 19.29 -5.65 -6.06
N MET A 5 18.72 -6.30 -7.08
CA MET A 5 19.47 -6.93 -8.16
C MET A 5 20.20 -5.88 -8.99
N ALA A 6 19.54 -4.76 -9.32
CA ALA A 6 20.15 -3.64 -10.03
C ALA A 6 21.30 -3.00 -9.23
N ALA A 7 21.17 -2.87 -7.91
CA ALA A 7 22.20 -2.33 -7.03
C ALA A 7 23.49 -3.18 -7.01
N LEU A 8 23.40 -4.48 -7.33
CA LEU A 8 24.56 -5.37 -7.50
C LEU A 8 25.24 -5.24 -8.87
N GLY A 9 24.67 -4.46 -9.80
CA GLY A 9 25.15 -4.31 -11.16
C GLY A 9 25.16 -5.64 -11.93
N GLY A 10 26.19 -5.87 -12.75
CA GLY A 10 26.31 -7.09 -13.55
C GLY A 10 26.34 -8.38 -12.70
N LEU A 11 26.86 -8.32 -11.47
CA LEU A 11 26.84 -9.46 -10.54
C LEU A 11 25.41 -9.87 -10.18
N GLY A 12 24.49 -8.91 -10.04
CA GLY A 12 23.08 -9.20 -9.77
C GLY A 12 22.43 -10.09 -10.83
N TYR A 13 22.93 -10.05 -12.08
CA TYR A 13 22.44 -10.88 -13.18
C TYR A 13 23.07 -12.28 -13.25
N MET A 14 24.12 -12.55 -12.47
CA MET A 14 24.77 -13.85 -12.44
C MET A 14 23.97 -14.82 -11.53
N GLU A 15 23.63 -16.01 -12.03
CA GLU A 15 22.82 -17.00 -11.30
C GLU A 15 23.49 -17.45 -9.99
N GLU A 16 24.82 -17.43 -9.92
CA GLU A 16 25.63 -17.80 -8.75
C GLU A 16 25.36 -16.89 -7.54
N THR A 17 24.89 -15.65 -7.75
CA THR A 17 24.51 -14.75 -6.66
C THR A 17 23.18 -15.12 -6.01
N GLY A 18 22.37 -15.95 -6.66
CA GLY A 18 21.09 -16.44 -6.16
C GLY A 18 19.94 -15.43 -6.18
N ILE A 19 20.17 -14.13 -6.39
CA ILE A 19 19.11 -13.11 -6.36
C ILE A 19 18.10 -13.29 -7.51
N GLY A 20 18.55 -13.72 -8.68
CA GLY A 20 17.68 -14.04 -9.81
C GLY A 20 16.70 -15.17 -9.49
N ARG A 21 17.18 -16.21 -8.78
CA ARG A 21 16.31 -17.28 -8.28
C ARG A 21 15.30 -16.75 -7.25
N LEU A 22 15.74 -15.94 -6.28
CA LEU A 22 14.82 -15.36 -5.28
C LEU A 22 13.70 -14.53 -5.93
N ILE A 23 14.02 -13.74 -6.96
CA ILE A 23 13.01 -12.99 -7.72
C ILE A 23 12.02 -13.96 -8.38
N ARG A 24 12.51 -14.97 -9.12
CA ARG A 24 11.66 -15.98 -9.78
C ARG A 24 10.75 -16.70 -8.79
N ASP A 25 11.30 -17.15 -7.66
CA ASP A 25 10.55 -17.87 -6.63
C ASP A 25 9.48 -16.95 -6.00
N SER A 26 9.79 -15.67 -5.77
CA SER A 26 8.83 -14.70 -5.21
C SER A 26 7.66 -14.32 -6.13
N LEU A 27 7.74 -14.61 -7.44
CA LEU A 27 6.66 -14.30 -8.36
C LEU A 27 5.40 -15.13 -8.05
N VAL A 28 5.56 -16.32 -7.47
CA VAL A 28 4.43 -17.19 -7.14
C VAL A 28 3.49 -16.52 -6.13
N GLU A 29 4.03 -15.72 -5.20
CA GLU A 29 3.28 -15.04 -4.12
C GLU A 29 2.21 -14.07 -4.63
N LYS A 30 2.33 -13.58 -5.87
CA LYS A 30 1.35 -12.67 -6.48
C LYS A 30 0.25 -13.41 -7.25
N ILE A 31 0.38 -14.72 -7.39
CA ILE A 31 -0.43 -15.56 -8.28
C ILE A 31 -1.21 -16.59 -7.46
N TRP A 32 -0.50 -17.42 -6.69
CA TRP A 32 -1.13 -18.45 -5.88
C TRP A 32 -1.86 -17.83 -4.68
N GLU A 33 -2.80 -18.56 -4.09
CA GLU A 33 -3.63 -18.08 -2.96
C GLU A 33 -4.42 -16.79 -3.22
N GLY A 34 -4.65 -16.47 -4.51
CA GLY A 34 -5.43 -15.34 -4.94
C GLY A 34 -4.56 -14.24 -5.55
N THR A 35 -4.84 -13.93 -6.81
CA THR A 35 -4.16 -12.82 -7.49
C THR A 35 -4.43 -11.49 -6.81
N THR A 36 -3.56 -10.50 -7.02
CA THR A 36 -3.71 -9.15 -6.44
C THR A 36 -5.11 -8.56 -6.67
N ASN A 37 -5.72 -8.78 -7.84
CA ASN A 37 -7.08 -8.29 -8.14
C ASN A 37 -8.16 -9.03 -7.34
N VAL A 38 -8.02 -10.34 -7.18
CA VAL A 38 -8.97 -11.14 -6.40
C VAL A 38 -8.91 -10.73 -4.93
N LEU A 39 -7.70 -10.62 -4.36
CA LEU A 39 -7.52 -10.18 -2.96
C LEU A 39 -7.94 -8.72 -2.76
N ALA A 40 -7.75 -7.86 -3.76
CA ALA A 40 -8.26 -6.50 -3.72
C ALA A 40 -9.80 -6.47 -3.62
N LEU A 41 -10.50 -7.30 -4.41
CA LEU A 41 -11.95 -7.43 -4.32
C LEU A 41 -12.39 -8.07 -3.00
N ASP A 42 -11.62 -9.01 -2.47
CA ASP A 42 -11.88 -9.60 -1.15
C ASP A 42 -11.76 -8.57 -0.02
N MET A 43 -10.79 -7.65 -0.11
CA MET A 43 -10.69 -6.53 0.81
C MET A 43 -11.90 -5.60 0.71
N ILE A 44 -12.41 -5.31 -0.50
CA ILE A 44 -13.67 -4.56 -0.67
C ILE A 44 -14.86 -5.31 -0.05
N ARG A 45 -14.92 -6.64 -0.19
CA ARG A 45 -15.92 -7.48 0.50
C ARG A 45 -15.81 -7.34 2.01
N ALA A 46 -14.60 -7.39 2.58
CA ALA A 46 -14.38 -7.20 4.01
C ALA A 46 -14.73 -5.77 4.47
N ALA A 47 -14.46 -4.75 3.63
CA ALA A 47 -14.84 -3.36 3.89
C ALA A 47 -16.36 -3.19 4.03
N ARG A 48 -17.15 -3.88 3.19
CA ARG A 48 -18.63 -3.94 3.34
C ARG A 48 -19.06 -4.54 4.67
N GLY A 49 -18.28 -5.48 5.20
CA GLY A 49 -18.46 -6.08 6.53
C GLY A 49 -17.98 -5.20 7.69
N GLY A 50 -17.50 -3.98 7.43
CA GLY A 50 -17.05 -3.05 8.47
C GLY A 50 -15.57 -3.17 8.87
N ALA A 51 -14.76 -3.96 8.16
CA ALA A 51 -13.35 -4.15 8.48
C ALA A 51 -12.55 -2.83 8.50
N ILE A 52 -12.81 -1.92 7.55
CA ILE A 52 -12.13 -0.62 7.49
C ILE A 52 -12.49 0.25 8.69
N LYS A 53 -13.76 0.27 9.11
CA LYS A 53 -14.18 1.00 10.33
C LYS A 53 -13.52 0.42 11.59
N ALA A 54 -13.40 -0.90 11.66
CA ALA A 54 -12.71 -1.56 12.77
C ALA A 54 -11.21 -1.21 12.79
N PHE A 55 -10.56 -1.21 11.62
CA PHE A 55 -9.16 -0.79 11.48
C PHE A 55 -8.95 0.66 11.95
N LEU A 56 -9.77 1.60 11.46
CA LEU A 56 -9.70 3.01 11.85
C LEU A 56 -9.88 3.23 13.36
N ARG A 57 -10.84 2.52 13.97
CA ARG A 57 -11.07 2.59 15.42
C ARG A 57 -9.84 2.12 16.21
N ILE A 58 -9.25 1.00 15.82
CA ILE A 58 -8.05 0.46 16.48
C ILE A 58 -6.88 1.45 16.36
N THR A 59 -6.69 2.05 15.19
CA THR A 59 -5.61 3.03 14.99
C THR A 59 -5.81 4.32 15.80
N ASP A 60 -7.05 4.77 15.99
CA ASP A 60 -7.34 5.97 16.76
C ASP A 60 -7.25 5.73 18.28
N GLU A 61 -7.79 4.60 18.76
CA GLU A 61 -7.81 4.27 20.20
C GLU A 61 -6.41 4.01 20.78
N GLN A 62 -5.50 3.40 20.02
CA GLN A 62 -4.25 2.95 20.61
C GLN A 62 -3.16 4.04 20.67
N TRP A 63 -3.00 4.92 19.66
CA TRP A 63 -1.77 5.74 19.55
C TRP A 63 -1.94 7.24 19.23
N SER A 64 -3.14 7.73 18.86
CA SER A 64 -3.28 9.05 18.23
C SER A 64 -2.73 10.21 19.08
N ARG A 65 -3.01 10.25 20.39
CA ARG A 65 -2.63 11.40 21.24
C ARG A 65 -1.14 11.49 21.57
N ALA A 66 -0.48 10.36 21.84
CA ALA A 66 0.92 10.35 22.27
C ALA A 66 1.91 10.50 21.11
N ILE A 67 1.54 9.99 19.94
CA ILE A 67 2.37 10.05 18.72
C ILE A 67 2.31 11.45 18.10
N ILE A 68 1.11 12.04 17.94
CA ILE A 68 0.95 13.40 17.42
C ILE A 68 1.76 14.41 18.25
N ALA A 69 1.82 14.23 19.57
CA ALA A 69 2.55 15.11 20.47
C ALA A 69 4.09 15.02 20.32
N GLN A 70 4.63 13.85 19.97
CA GLN A 70 6.08 13.63 19.83
C GLN A 70 6.60 13.95 18.42
N HIS A 71 5.76 13.73 17.40
CA HIS A 71 6.16 13.85 15.99
C HIS A 71 5.09 14.55 15.15
N PRO A 72 4.90 15.87 15.30
CA PRO A 72 3.75 16.56 14.73
C PRO A 72 3.68 16.49 13.19
N GLY A 73 4.80 16.59 12.47
CA GLY A 73 4.80 16.62 10.99
C GLY A 73 4.20 15.36 10.34
N PRO A 74 4.90 14.22 10.31
CA PRO A 74 4.41 13.01 9.65
C PRO A 74 3.13 12.44 10.28
N SER A 75 2.91 12.67 11.57
CA SER A 75 1.67 12.26 12.22
C SER A 75 0.46 13.00 11.64
N ILE A 76 0.58 14.28 11.28
CA ILE A 76 -0.52 15.06 10.67
C ILE A 76 -0.89 14.49 9.30
N GLU A 77 0.08 14.19 8.43
CA GLU A 77 -0.23 13.66 7.09
C GLU A 77 -0.84 12.26 7.18
N LEU A 78 -0.34 11.40 8.08
CA LEU A 78 -0.95 10.08 8.32
C LEU A 78 -2.41 10.22 8.81
N VAL A 79 -2.67 11.07 9.80
CA VAL A 79 -4.02 11.33 10.32
C VAL A 79 -4.94 11.84 9.21
N LYS A 80 -4.50 12.82 8.42
CA LYS A 80 -5.25 13.35 7.28
C LYS A 80 -5.62 12.27 6.27
N ARG A 81 -4.70 11.33 5.97
CA ARG A 81 -4.96 10.22 5.04
C ARG A 81 -5.88 9.15 5.64
N LEU A 82 -5.80 8.89 6.94
CA LEU A 82 -6.75 8.02 7.65
C LEU A 82 -8.16 8.62 7.65
N THR A 83 -8.29 9.94 7.87
CA THR A 83 -9.58 10.65 7.75
C THR A 83 -10.11 10.62 6.32
N LEU A 84 -9.23 10.77 5.31
CA LEU A 84 -9.61 10.59 3.91
C LEU A 84 -10.14 9.17 3.69
N LEU A 85 -9.43 8.14 4.17
CA LEU A 85 -9.86 6.74 4.07
C LEU A 85 -11.25 6.52 4.68
N GLU A 86 -11.55 7.14 5.81
CA GLU A 86 -12.88 7.08 6.44
C GLU A 86 -13.97 7.69 5.56
N SER A 87 -13.66 8.81 4.89
CA SER A 87 -14.58 9.45 3.95
C SER A 87 -14.78 8.67 2.65
N LEU A 88 -13.83 7.80 2.29
CA LEU A 88 -13.93 6.96 1.11
C LEU A 88 -14.91 5.80 1.36
N ASN A 89 -15.99 5.77 0.57
CA ASN A 89 -16.92 4.64 0.58
C ASN A 89 -16.36 3.45 -0.21
N LEU A 90 -15.28 2.84 0.31
CA LEU A 90 -14.56 1.75 -0.36
C LEU A 90 -15.45 0.58 -0.75
N ALA A 91 -16.55 0.36 -0.02
CA ALA A 91 -17.54 -0.68 -0.32
C ALA A 91 -18.09 -0.64 -1.76
N ASN A 92 -18.06 0.54 -2.40
CA ASN A 92 -18.57 0.75 -3.75
C ASN A 92 -17.47 0.94 -4.82
N CYS A 93 -16.19 0.81 -4.46
CA CYS A 93 -15.05 1.12 -5.33
C CYS A 93 -14.46 -0.12 -6.04
N SER A 94 -15.28 -1.08 -6.47
CA SER A 94 -14.79 -2.34 -7.07
C SER A 94 -13.86 -2.14 -8.26
N SER A 95 -14.13 -1.15 -9.14
CA SER A 95 -13.31 -0.88 -10.32
C SER A 95 -11.89 -0.39 -10.00
N HIS A 96 -11.69 0.12 -8.79
CA HIS A 96 -10.41 0.63 -8.30
C HIS A 96 -9.92 -0.15 -7.08
N ALA A 97 -10.40 -1.39 -6.90
CA ALA A 97 -10.12 -2.21 -5.73
C ALA A 97 -8.61 -2.35 -5.46
N ARG A 98 -7.79 -2.46 -6.52
CA ARG A 98 -6.33 -2.58 -6.39
C ARG A 98 -5.70 -1.34 -5.78
N LEU A 99 -6.15 -0.15 -6.18
CA LEU A 99 -5.68 1.11 -5.61
C LEU A 99 -6.14 1.25 -4.15
N ALA A 100 -7.37 0.81 -3.85
CA ALA A 100 -7.86 0.75 -2.47
C ALA A 100 -6.98 -0.17 -1.62
N LEU A 101 -6.62 -1.35 -2.15
CA LEU A 101 -5.75 -2.31 -1.47
C LEU A 101 -4.39 -1.71 -1.14
N VAL A 102 -3.76 -1.06 -2.11
CA VAL A 102 -2.45 -0.41 -1.91
C VAL A 102 -2.55 0.74 -0.90
N LEU A 103 -3.59 1.58 -0.97
CA LEU A 103 -3.81 2.66 -0.01
C LEU A 103 -3.96 2.11 1.42
N VAL A 104 -4.84 1.14 1.62
CA VAL A 104 -5.07 0.53 2.94
C VAL A 104 -3.79 -0.11 3.46
N ALA A 105 -3.05 -0.83 2.61
CA ALA A 105 -1.78 -1.44 2.98
C ALA A 105 -0.74 -0.39 3.42
N ARG A 106 -0.59 0.70 2.66
CA ARG A 106 0.34 1.79 2.99
C ARG A 106 -0.01 2.48 4.31
N LEU A 107 -1.29 2.73 4.55
CA LEU A 107 -1.77 3.33 5.80
C LEU A 107 -1.60 2.39 6.99
N ALA A 108 -1.86 1.10 6.81
CA ALA A 108 -1.60 0.10 7.83
C ALA A 108 -0.11 0.03 8.18
N SER A 109 0.77 -0.07 7.17
CA SER A 109 2.23 -0.06 7.36
C SER A 109 2.70 1.21 8.08
N ALA A 110 2.26 2.39 7.64
CA ALA A 110 2.61 3.66 8.27
C ALA A 110 2.17 3.70 9.74
N SER A 111 0.95 3.24 10.03
CA SER A 111 0.43 3.16 11.39
C SER A 111 1.30 2.27 12.26
N TYR A 112 1.60 1.04 11.82
CA TYR A 112 2.41 0.09 12.60
C TYR A 112 3.88 0.54 12.75
N LEU A 113 4.46 1.19 11.75
CA LEU A 113 5.81 1.77 11.86
C LEU A 113 5.85 2.88 12.92
N MET A 114 4.84 3.75 12.94
CA MET A 114 4.72 4.80 13.96
C MET A 114 4.53 4.20 15.37
N GLN A 115 3.71 3.15 15.50
CA GLN A 115 3.60 2.40 16.76
C GLN A 115 4.95 1.84 17.20
N HIS A 116 5.67 1.22 16.26
CA HIS A 116 6.93 0.58 16.56
C HIS A 116 7.96 1.60 17.02
N ALA A 117 8.08 2.73 16.34
CA ALA A 117 8.95 3.84 16.73
C ALA A 117 8.63 4.36 18.14
N GLN A 118 7.33 4.48 18.49
CA GLN A 118 6.92 4.87 19.83
C GLN A 118 7.31 3.83 20.89
N TRP A 119 7.15 2.54 20.58
CA TRP A 119 7.48 1.45 21.48
C TRP A 119 8.98 1.31 21.70
N SER A 120 9.78 1.33 20.62
CA SER A 120 11.22 1.11 20.66
C SER A 120 11.98 2.31 21.24
N ARG A 121 11.46 3.53 21.04
CA ARG A 121 12.09 4.81 21.42
C ARG A 121 13.47 5.02 20.80
N LEU A 122 13.77 4.31 19.70
CA LEU A 122 14.99 4.49 18.93
C LEU A 122 14.77 5.57 17.87
N GLU A 123 15.75 6.46 17.73
CA GLU A 123 15.72 7.51 16.71
C GLU A 123 15.63 6.92 15.30
N LEU A 124 16.33 5.80 15.05
CA LEU A 124 16.31 5.09 13.77
C LEU A 124 14.90 4.70 13.33
N ASP A 125 14.11 4.11 14.23
CA ASP A 125 12.76 3.64 13.91
C ASP A 125 11.82 4.82 13.64
N SER A 126 12.04 5.94 14.34
CA SER A 126 11.35 7.19 14.04
C SER A 126 11.68 7.66 12.62
N VAL A 127 12.95 7.71 12.24
CA VAL A 127 13.36 8.10 10.87
C VAL A 127 12.77 7.18 9.80
N ILE A 128 12.73 5.87 10.04
CA ILE A 128 12.13 4.90 9.11
C ILE A 128 10.63 5.20 8.92
N ALA A 129 9.89 5.41 10.02
CA ALA A 129 8.47 5.71 9.97
C ALA A 129 8.19 7.05 9.27
N HIS A 130 9.02 8.07 9.51
CA HIS A 130 8.89 9.38 8.87
C HIS A 130 9.10 9.29 7.35
N ARG A 131 10.18 8.63 6.91
CA ARG A 131 10.47 8.44 5.47
C ARG A 131 9.38 7.66 4.75
N TRP A 132 8.85 6.61 5.38
CA TRP A 132 7.73 5.87 4.81
C TRP A 132 6.52 6.78 4.57
N ILE A 133 6.18 7.64 5.53
CA ILE A 133 5.04 8.55 5.40
C ILE A 133 5.28 9.59 4.29
N GLU A 134 6.46 10.19 4.25
CA GLU A 134 6.83 11.19 3.24
C GLU A 134 6.83 10.58 1.82
N ASP A 135 7.52 9.46 1.62
CA ASP A 135 7.71 8.87 0.29
C ASP A 135 6.45 8.15 -0.23
N GLU A 136 5.74 7.40 0.62
CA GLU A 136 4.67 6.50 0.16
C GLU A 136 3.27 7.12 0.23
N LEU A 137 3.07 8.16 1.05
CA LEU A 137 1.75 8.80 1.20
C LEU A 137 1.61 10.12 0.43
N GLU A 138 2.66 10.75 -0.08
CA GLU A 138 2.56 11.98 -0.88
C GLU A 138 1.90 11.81 -2.26
N GLY A 139 1.75 10.57 -2.74
CA GLY A 139 1.14 10.26 -4.04
C GLY A 139 -0.31 10.77 -4.19
N LYS A 140 -0.61 11.32 -5.38
CA LYS A 140 -1.99 11.62 -5.81
C LYS A 140 -2.70 10.32 -6.17
N LEU A 141 -3.65 9.92 -5.35
CA LEU A 141 -4.64 8.92 -5.73
C LEU A 141 -5.70 9.61 -6.58
N VAL A 142 -5.58 9.48 -7.90
CA VAL A 142 -6.61 9.93 -8.84
C VAL A 142 -7.68 8.83 -8.89
N TRP A 143 -8.89 9.18 -8.49
CA TRP A 143 -10.07 8.32 -8.59
C TRP A 143 -11.06 9.06 -9.49
N ASP A 144 -11.14 8.74 -10.79
CA ASP A 144 -12.31 9.14 -11.58
C ASP A 144 -12.46 8.45 -12.96
N ALA A 145 -13.74 8.27 -13.32
CA ALA A 145 -14.47 8.25 -14.60
C ALA A 145 -13.89 7.77 -15.95
N GLU A 146 -12.72 7.13 -16.04
CA GLU A 146 -12.15 6.73 -17.37
C GLU A 146 -12.36 5.26 -17.79
N GLN A 147 -13.19 4.49 -17.07
CA GLN A 147 -13.40 3.06 -17.33
C GLN A 147 -13.90 2.73 -18.76
N ASP A 148 -14.66 3.64 -19.37
CA ASP A 148 -15.13 3.45 -20.75
C ASP A 148 -13.97 3.58 -21.76
N TRP A 149 -12.98 4.42 -21.46
CA TRP A 149 -11.77 4.56 -22.27
C TRP A 149 -10.80 3.40 -22.08
N ASP A 150 -10.76 2.75 -20.91
CA ASP A 150 -9.91 1.58 -20.66
C ASP A 150 -10.13 0.48 -21.71
N LYS A 151 -11.40 0.19 -22.03
CA LYS A 151 -11.75 -0.80 -23.06
C LYS A 151 -11.30 -0.34 -24.44
N VAL A 152 -11.48 0.93 -24.76
CA VAL A 152 -11.05 1.49 -26.05
C VAL A 152 -9.53 1.32 -26.18
N ILE A 153 -8.77 1.76 -25.17
CA ILE A 153 -7.29 1.66 -25.15
C ILE A 153 -6.83 0.22 -25.34
N VAL A 154 -7.41 -0.74 -24.61
CA VAL A 154 -6.98 -2.14 -24.64
C VAL A 154 -7.37 -2.84 -25.95
N TYR A 155 -8.54 -2.54 -26.51
CA TYR A 155 -9.12 -3.33 -27.60
C TYR A 155 -9.17 -2.63 -28.98
N GLN A 156 -8.71 -1.37 -29.10
CA GLN A 156 -8.79 -0.58 -30.34
C GLN A 156 -8.27 -1.29 -31.60
N TYR A 157 -7.34 -2.24 -31.47
CA TYR A 157 -6.73 -2.96 -32.58
C TYR A 157 -6.91 -4.50 -32.53
N ALA A 158 -7.71 -5.02 -31.60
CA ALA A 158 -7.77 -6.45 -31.31
C ALA A 158 -8.36 -7.32 -32.45
N THR A 159 -9.08 -6.72 -33.41
CA THR A 159 -9.70 -7.41 -34.55
C THR A 159 -9.01 -7.15 -35.90
N LYS A 160 -7.85 -6.47 -35.91
CA LYS A 160 -7.11 -6.14 -37.15
C LYS A 160 -5.99 -7.15 -37.50
N LEU A 161 -5.98 -8.33 -36.88
CA LEU A 161 -5.10 -9.47 -37.16
C LEU A 161 -5.94 -10.66 -37.61
#